data_AF-A0A7K4TJR4-F1
#
_entry.id   AF-A0A7K4TJR4-F1
#
_cell.length_a   1.000
_cell.length_b   1.000
_cell.length_c   1.000
_cell.angle_alpha   90.00
_cell.angle_beta   90.00
_cell.angle_gamma   90.00
#
_symmetry.space_group_name_H-M   'P 1'
#
loop_
_entity.id
_entity.type
_entity.pdbx_description
1 polymer ?
#
loop_
_entity_poly.entity_id
_entity_poly.type
_entity_poly.pdbx_seq_one_letter_code
_entity_poly.pdbx_strand_id
1 'polypeptide(L)'
;AMSDIGDYIGSNIEISWLPNLDDLMKGYARNFRPGIGGPPVNVALAIEVASIDHISEVNMEYTMTVFLHQSWRDDRLSYNHTNETLGLDSRFVDKLWLPDTFIVNAKSAWFHDVTVENKLIRLQPDGVILYSIRITSTVACDMDLSKYPMDEQECMLDLESYGYSSEDIVYHWSENQEEIHGLDKLQLAQFTITNYQFTTEMMNFKSAGQFPRLSLHFHLRRNRGVYIIQSYVPSILLVAMSWVSFWISQSAVPARVSLGITTVLTMTTLMVSARSSLPRASAIKALDVYFWICYVFVFAALVEYAFAHFNADYMKKQKNKIKARRQSAEINVKNAIVLFSLSIAGVNQELAISNRQHRIPRSLPGSYGTIEIETGETKQQQLMKLDKKSGLKSLFKPIDADTIDIYARAVFPAAFAAVNVIYWVAYTM
;
A
#
# COMPACT_ATOMS: atom_id res chain seq x y z
N ALA A 1 59.78 23.86 8.92
CA ALA A 1 59.59 22.61 8.16
C ALA A 1 60.03 21.47 9.06
N MET A 2 59.11 20.61 9.47
CA MET A 2 59.48 19.31 10.05
C MET A 2 59.83 18.39 8.89
N SER A 3 60.97 17.71 8.96
CA SER A 3 61.31 16.66 8.01
C SER A 3 60.44 15.45 8.31
N ASP A 4 59.49 15.17 7.43
CA ASP A 4 58.78 13.89 7.41
C ASP A 4 59.77 12.73 7.29
N ILE A 5 59.45 11.60 7.94
CA ILE A 5 60.17 10.33 7.85
C ILE A 5 61.62 10.44 8.34
N GLY A 6 61.77 10.50 9.67
CA GLY A 6 63.06 10.24 10.32
C GLY A 6 63.48 8.77 10.20
N ASP A 7 64.79 8.53 10.23
CA ASP A 7 65.43 7.23 9.98
C ASP A 7 64.98 6.11 10.93
N TYR A 8 64.06 5.25 10.47
CA TYR A 8 63.85 3.92 11.04
C TYR A 8 64.85 2.90 10.45
N ILE A 9 66.15 3.18 10.61
CA ILE A 9 67.18 2.16 10.37
C ILE A 9 67.09 1.16 11.53
N GLY A 10 66.41 0.05 11.27
CA GLY A 10 66.18 -0.98 12.27
C GLY A 10 67.49 -1.54 12.83
N SER A 11 67.63 -1.52 14.15
CA SER A 11 68.36 -2.60 14.82
C SER A 11 67.65 -3.92 14.53
N ASN A 12 68.41 -5.03 14.48
CA ASN A 12 67.81 -6.36 14.46
C ASN A 12 67.14 -6.62 15.82
N ILE A 13 65.89 -6.19 15.95
CA ILE A 13 65.04 -6.51 17.11
C ILE A 13 64.53 -7.93 16.91
N GLU A 14 65.28 -8.91 17.42
CA GLU A 14 64.73 -10.24 17.66
C GLU A 14 63.69 -10.13 18.77
N ILE A 15 62.41 -10.09 18.39
CA ILE A 15 61.28 -10.10 19.33
C ILE A 15 61.12 -11.53 19.87
N SER A 16 62.00 -11.90 20.81
CA SER A 16 62.17 -13.27 21.32
C SER A 16 60.95 -13.88 22.02
N TRP A 17 59.93 -13.08 22.31
CA TRP A 17 58.67 -13.53 22.91
C TRP A 17 57.57 -13.87 21.89
N LEU A 18 57.65 -13.39 20.64
CA LEU A 18 56.67 -13.76 19.62
C LEU A 18 56.95 -15.18 19.10
N PRO A 19 55.95 -16.08 19.01
CA PRO A 19 56.14 -17.37 18.36
C PRO A 19 56.41 -17.16 16.86
N ASN A 20 57.37 -17.91 16.31
CA ASN A 20 57.59 -17.92 14.86
C ASN A 20 56.36 -18.54 14.16
N LEU A 21 55.65 -17.72 13.39
CA LEU A 21 54.39 -18.10 12.75
C LEU A 21 54.58 -19.17 11.68
N ASP A 22 55.74 -19.21 11.02
CA ASP A 22 56.05 -20.26 10.03
C ASP A 22 56.36 -21.61 10.69
N ASP A 23 56.91 -21.62 11.92
CA ASP A 23 57.05 -22.86 12.71
C ASP A 23 55.70 -23.33 13.26
N LEU A 24 54.81 -22.41 13.68
CA LEU A 24 53.46 -22.74 14.12
C LEU A 24 52.61 -23.35 12.98
N MET A 25 52.80 -22.89 11.75
CA MET A 25 52.11 -23.40 10.56
C MET A 25 52.73 -24.66 9.96
N LYS A 26 53.80 -25.21 10.55
CA LYS A 26 54.57 -26.32 9.99
C LYS A 26 53.77 -27.63 10.03
N GLY A 27 53.32 -28.07 8.86
CA GLY A 27 52.44 -29.24 8.72
C GLY A 27 50.96 -28.93 8.90
N TYR A 28 50.57 -27.65 9.02
CA TYR A 28 49.18 -27.25 9.09
C TYR A 28 48.44 -27.50 7.77
N ALA A 29 47.37 -28.30 7.82
CA ALA A 29 46.55 -28.65 6.67
C ALA A 29 45.21 -27.90 6.71
N ARG A 30 45.16 -26.72 6.07
CA ARG A 30 43.98 -25.83 6.04
C ARG A 30 42.73 -26.43 5.37
N ASN A 31 42.89 -27.46 4.55
CA ASN A 31 41.79 -28.07 3.80
C ASN A 31 40.91 -29.02 4.66
N PHE A 32 41.33 -29.30 5.90
CA PHE A 32 40.63 -30.19 6.82
C PHE A 32 40.28 -29.45 8.11
N ARG A 33 39.07 -29.70 8.61
CA ARG A 33 38.62 -29.15 9.90
C ARG A 33 39.53 -29.60 11.05
N PRO A 34 39.67 -28.78 12.11
CA PRO A 34 40.27 -29.21 13.36
C PRO A 34 39.65 -30.53 13.85
N GLY A 35 40.49 -31.44 14.35
CA GLY A 35 40.03 -32.70 14.92
C GLY A 35 39.29 -33.64 13.95
N ILE A 36 39.61 -33.64 12.65
CA ILE A 36 38.99 -34.53 11.65
C ILE A 36 38.95 -36.00 12.10
N GLY A 37 37.77 -36.64 12.00
CA GLY A 37 37.50 -37.99 12.49
C GLY A 37 37.24 -38.09 14.01
N GLY A 38 37.32 -36.98 14.73
CA GLY A 38 36.91 -36.81 16.12
C GLY A 38 35.55 -36.10 16.26
N PRO A 39 35.23 -35.56 17.45
CA PRO A 39 33.97 -34.85 17.69
C PRO A 39 33.81 -33.62 16.77
N PRO A 40 32.58 -33.09 16.59
CA PRO A 40 32.35 -31.88 15.82
C PRO A 40 33.08 -30.68 16.44
N VAL A 41 33.46 -29.72 15.59
CA VAL A 41 34.03 -28.44 16.04
C VAL A 41 32.90 -27.55 16.52
N ASN A 42 32.96 -27.13 17.79
CA ASN A 42 32.07 -26.09 18.29
C ASN A 42 32.51 -24.73 17.76
N VAL A 43 31.60 -24.02 17.10
CA VAL A 43 31.84 -22.68 16.55
C VAL A 43 30.82 -21.72 17.16
N ALA A 44 31.29 -20.84 18.03
CA ALA A 44 30.47 -19.78 18.61
C ALA A 44 30.31 -18.66 17.59
N LEU A 45 29.07 -18.31 17.25
CA LEU A 45 28.74 -17.21 16.35
C LEU A 45 28.17 -16.03 17.15
N ALA A 46 28.59 -14.82 16.78
CA ALA A 46 27.95 -13.59 17.22
C ALA A 46 27.78 -12.61 16.05
N ILE A 47 26.72 -11.82 16.10
CA ILE A 47 26.37 -10.82 15.08
C ILE A 47 26.20 -9.49 15.76
N GLU A 48 26.96 -8.48 15.34
CA GLU A 48 26.69 -7.06 15.63
C GLU A 48 26.06 -6.42 14.39
N VAL A 49 24.83 -5.92 14.49
CA VAL A 49 24.15 -5.23 13.39
C VAL A 49 24.57 -3.76 13.36
N ALA A 50 25.33 -3.40 12.35
CA ALA A 50 25.88 -2.04 12.18
C ALA A 50 24.87 -1.09 11.52
N SER A 51 24.08 -1.57 10.55
CA SER A 51 23.01 -0.81 9.91
C SER A 51 22.00 -1.71 9.19
N ILE A 52 20.77 -1.21 9.02
CA ILE A 52 19.76 -1.75 8.11
C ILE A 52 19.42 -0.60 7.16
N ASP A 53 19.89 -0.67 5.92
CA ASP A 53 20.04 0.51 5.05
C ASP A 53 18.86 0.68 4.07
N HIS A 54 18.40 -0.42 3.48
CA HIS A 54 17.41 -0.39 2.40
C HIS A 54 16.40 -1.53 2.57
N ILE A 55 15.13 -1.20 2.82
CA ILE A 55 14.02 -2.17 2.87
C ILE A 55 13.19 -1.97 1.60
N SER A 56 12.94 -3.04 0.86
CA SER A 56 12.21 -3.02 -0.41
C SER A 56 11.00 -3.93 -0.34
N GLU A 57 9.83 -3.33 -0.13
CA GLU A 57 8.55 -4.03 -0.21
C GLU A 57 8.27 -4.53 -1.63
N VAL A 58 8.86 -3.89 -2.65
CA VAL A 58 8.67 -4.27 -4.06
C VAL A 58 9.34 -5.61 -4.38
N ASN A 59 10.53 -5.83 -3.81
CA ASN A 59 11.35 -7.02 -4.09
C ASN A 59 11.24 -8.10 -2.99
N MET A 60 10.57 -7.84 -1.88
CA MET A 60 10.56 -8.69 -0.68
C MET A 60 11.99 -8.97 -0.18
N GLU A 61 12.71 -7.90 0.15
CA GLU A 61 14.08 -7.96 0.66
C GLU A 61 14.44 -6.74 1.52
N TYR A 62 15.52 -6.89 2.26
CA TYR A 62 16.17 -5.81 2.98
C TYR A 62 17.69 -5.97 2.91
N THR A 63 18.41 -4.86 2.91
CA THR A 63 19.88 -4.81 2.95
C THR A 63 20.32 -4.40 4.34
N MET A 64 21.20 -5.19 4.95
CA MET A 64 21.83 -4.85 6.22
C MET A 64 23.34 -5.02 6.17
N THR A 65 24.02 -4.29 7.04
CA THR A 65 25.45 -4.42 7.30
C THR A 65 25.66 -4.97 8.69
N VAL A 66 26.42 -6.07 8.79
CA VAL A 66 26.74 -6.76 10.04
C VAL A 66 28.24 -6.95 10.20
N PHE A 67 28.71 -7.04 11.44
CA PHE A 67 29.95 -7.73 11.77
C PHE A 67 29.60 -9.15 12.21
N LEU A 68 30.11 -10.14 11.48
CA LEU A 68 30.01 -11.54 11.83
C LEU A 68 31.27 -11.92 12.61
N HIS A 69 31.10 -12.23 13.89
CA HIS A 69 32.15 -12.76 14.75
C HIS A 69 32.00 -14.29 14.84
N GLN A 70 33.12 -14.98 14.74
CA GLN A 70 33.18 -16.45 14.80
C GLN A 70 34.33 -16.85 15.71
N SER A 71 34.11 -17.77 16.63
CA SER A 71 35.15 -18.28 17.52
C SER A 71 35.13 -19.80 17.57
N TRP A 72 36.30 -20.41 17.37
CA TRP A 72 36.49 -21.86 17.41
C TRP A 72 37.88 -22.21 17.93
N ARG A 73 38.08 -23.46 18.35
CA ARG A 73 39.39 -23.97 18.80
C ARG A 73 40.05 -24.77 17.68
N ASP A 74 41.34 -24.52 17.44
CA ASP A 74 42.20 -25.33 16.59
C ASP A 74 43.51 -25.62 17.34
N ASP A 75 43.56 -26.77 18.03
CA ASP A 75 44.69 -27.16 18.89
C ASP A 75 46.04 -27.17 18.14
N ARG A 76 46.01 -27.32 16.81
CA ARG A 76 47.20 -27.27 15.93
C ARG A 76 47.92 -25.93 15.96
N LEU A 77 47.25 -24.87 16.44
CA LEU A 77 47.74 -23.49 16.48
C LEU A 77 47.95 -23.00 17.93
N SER A 78 47.90 -23.90 18.91
CA SER A 78 48.27 -23.59 20.30
C SER A 78 49.76 -23.26 20.42
N TYR A 79 50.10 -22.33 21.31
CA TYR A 79 51.48 -21.89 21.56
C TYR A 79 51.73 -21.58 23.03
N ASN A 80 52.91 -21.96 23.52
CA ASN A 80 53.31 -21.76 24.92
C ASN A 80 54.38 -20.66 25.11
N HIS A 81 54.64 -19.84 24.08
CA HIS A 81 55.67 -18.80 24.11
C HIS A 81 55.23 -17.57 24.93
N THR A 82 53.92 -17.25 24.90
CA THR A 82 53.30 -16.16 25.67
C THR A 82 51.90 -16.53 26.12
N ASN A 83 51.44 -15.85 27.17
CA ASN A 83 50.03 -15.90 27.63
C ASN A 83 49.18 -14.78 27.00
N GLU A 84 49.72 -14.01 26.05
CA GLU A 84 49.04 -12.88 25.41
C GLU A 84 48.35 -13.33 24.11
N THR A 85 47.17 -12.77 23.83
CA THR A 85 46.44 -13.01 22.58
C THR A 85 47.10 -12.28 21.43
N LEU A 86 47.50 -13.01 20.38
CA LEU A 86 48.16 -12.45 19.22
C LEU A 86 47.12 -11.88 18.24
N GLY A 87 47.19 -10.58 17.96
CA GLY A 87 46.50 -9.97 16.81
C GLY A 87 47.31 -10.23 15.54
N LEU A 88 46.70 -10.92 14.57
CA LEU A 88 47.37 -11.30 13.32
C LEU A 88 46.87 -10.45 12.15
N ASP A 89 47.69 -10.33 11.11
CA ASP A 89 47.36 -9.61 9.88
C ASP A 89 46.24 -10.33 9.10
N SER A 90 45.37 -9.57 8.44
CA SER A 90 44.24 -10.10 7.66
C SER A 90 44.68 -11.12 6.60
N ARG A 91 45.86 -10.97 6.00
CA ARG A 91 46.44 -11.90 5.01
C ARG A 91 46.79 -13.28 5.59
N PHE A 92 46.86 -13.42 6.92
CA PHE A 92 47.08 -14.71 7.55
C PHE A 92 45.84 -15.61 7.47
N VAL A 93 44.65 -15.02 7.40
CA VAL A 93 43.36 -15.73 7.30
C VAL A 93 43.35 -16.72 6.13
N ASP A 94 43.92 -16.36 4.99
CA ASP A 94 43.97 -17.23 3.80
C ASP A 94 44.81 -18.50 3.99
N LYS A 95 45.68 -18.56 5.00
CA LYS A 95 46.48 -19.75 5.34
C LYS A 95 45.75 -20.72 6.27
N LEU A 96 44.65 -20.31 6.89
CA LEU A 96 43.93 -21.06 7.92
C LEU A 96 42.75 -21.86 7.37
N TRP A 97 42.31 -22.87 8.12
CA TRP A 97 40.96 -23.40 7.96
C TRP A 97 39.95 -22.41 8.57
N LEU A 98 38.83 -22.20 7.89
CA LEU A 98 37.71 -21.39 8.37
C LEU A 98 36.42 -22.23 8.32
N PRO A 99 35.49 -22.04 9.27
CA PRO A 99 34.13 -22.53 9.11
C PRO A 99 33.46 -21.88 7.88
N ASP A 100 32.69 -22.66 7.14
CA ASP A 100 32.02 -22.28 5.89
C ASP A 100 30.64 -21.64 6.12
N THR A 101 30.55 -20.83 7.18
CA THR A 101 29.35 -20.11 7.59
C THR A 101 28.84 -19.21 6.45
N PHE A 102 27.62 -19.45 5.99
CA PHE A 102 26.97 -18.67 4.93
C PHE A 102 25.60 -18.17 5.37
N ILE A 103 25.14 -17.08 4.72
CA ILE A 103 23.81 -16.53 4.93
C ILE A 103 22.83 -17.27 4.00
N VAL A 104 21.90 -18.04 4.56
CA VAL A 104 21.04 -18.95 3.80
C VAL A 104 20.06 -18.19 2.90
N ASN A 105 19.46 -17.13 3.43
CA ASN A 105 18.44 -16.33 2.77
C ASN A 105 19.00 -15.08 2.05
N ALA A 106 20.32 -15.03 1.81
CA ALA A 106 20.94 -13.97 1.02
C ALA A 106 20.61 -14.07 -0.47
N LYS A 107 20.14 -12.97 -1.06
CA LYS A 107 20.05 -12.78 -2.52
C LYS A 107 21.36 -12.27 -3.10
N SER A 108 22.08 -11.46 -2.33
CA SER A 108 23.45 -11.02 -2.63
C SER A 108 24.17 -10.64 -1.33
N ALA A 109 25.50 -10.71 -1.36
CA ALA A 109 26.36 -10.27 -0.27
C ALA A 109 27.71 -9.81 -0.80
N TRP A 110 28.35 -8.90 -0.07
CA TRP A 110 29.73 -8.49 -0.34
C TRP A 110 30.49 -8.22 0.96
N PHE A 111 31.80 -8.45 0.88
CA PHE A 111 32.76 -8.12 1.93
C PHE A 111 33.24 -6.67 1.75
N HIS A 112 33.74 -6.05 2.82
CA HIS A 112 34.24 -4.66 2.78
C HIS A 112 35.77 -4.63 2.69
N ASP A 113 36.31 -3.99 1.65
CA ASP A 113 37.72 -4.05 1.24
C ASP A 113 38.33 -2.67 0.86
N VAL A 114 37.85 -1.59 1.49
CA VAL A 114 38.11 -0.19 1.09
C VAL A 114 39.61 0.21 1.06
N THR A 115 40.38 -0.14 2.09
CA THR A 115 41.83 0.14 2.19
C THR A 115 42.63 -1.13 2.43
N VAL A 116 42.06 -2.03 3.24
CA VAL A 116 42.44 -3.43 3.46
C VAL A 116 41.11 -4.19 3.63
N GLU A 117 41.11 -5.49 3.38
CA GLU A 117 39.98 -6.35 3.76
C GLU A 117 39.67 -6.20 5.26
N ASN A 118 38.40 -5.95 5.59
CA ASN A 118 37.93 -5.82 6.98
C ASN A 118 37.76 -7.20 7.66
N LYS A 119 38.86 -7.94 7.73
CA LYS A 119 39.05 -9.22 8.44
C LYS A 119 39.93 -8.98 9.66
N LEU A 120 39.37 -9.14 10.86
CA LEU A 120 40.14 -9.18 12.11
C LEU A 120 40.33 -10.64 12.51
N ILE A 121 41.54 -10.99 12.92
CA ILE A 121 41.87 -12.29 13.49
C ILE A 121 42.73 -12.13 14.74
N ARG A 122 42.35 -12.87 15.79
CA ARG A 122 43.08 -12.99 17.05
C ARG A 122 43.24 -14.45 17.41
N LEU A 123 44.44 -14.85 17.79
CA LEU A 123 44.78 -16.21 18.21
C LEU A 123 45.16 -16.21 19.69
N GLN A 124 44.49 -17.02 20.49
CA GLN A 124 44.79 -17.22 21.91
C GLN A 124 45.82 -18.34 22.11
N PRO A 125 46.59 -18.35 23.23
CA PRO A 125 47.63 -19.35 23.49
C PRO A 125 47.13 -20.80 23.44
N ASP A 126 45.88 -21.01 23.82
CA ASP A 126 45.23 -22.32 23.88
C ASP A 126 44.65 -22.78 22.52
N GLY A 127 44.95 -22.06 21.44
CA GLY A 127 44.49 -22.39 20.08
C GLY A 127 43.08 -21.88 19.75
N VAL A 128 42.44 -21.07 20.61
CA VAL A 128 41.16 -20.43 20.25
C VAL A 128 41.41 -19.27 19.28
N ILE A 129 40.78 -19.35 18.11
CA ILE A 129 40.74 -18.31 17.11
C ILE A 129 39.47 -17.49 17.30
N LEU A 130 39.61 -16.17 17.34
CA LEU A 130 38.52 -15.21 17.15
C LEU A 130 38.68 -14.56 15.78
N TYR A 131 37.73 -14.80 14.89
CA TYR A 131 37.63 -14.19 13.57
C TYR A 131 36.46 -13.21 13.55
N SER A 132 36.61 -12.10 12.84
CA SER A 132 35.57 -11.10 12.68
C SER A 132 35.63 -10.50 11.28
N ILE A 133 34.49 -10.44 10.60
CA ILE A 133 34.40 -9.87 9.24
C ILE A 133 33.17 -8.97 9.09
N ARG A 134 33.34 -7.85 8.39
CA ARG A 134 32.22 -6.98 8.00
C ARG A 134 31.59 -7.45 6.69
N ILE A 135 30.28 -7.70 6.71
CA ILE A 135 29.49 -8.16 5.57
C ILE A 135 28.33 -7.20 5.37
N THR A 136 28.05 -6.79 4.14
CA THR A 136 26.71 -6.27 3.79
C THR A 136 26.01 -7.29 2.92
N SER A 137 24.76 -7.61 3.25
CA SER A 137 23.96 -8.58 2.51
C SER A 137 22.55 -8.06 2.27
N THR A 138 22.05 -8.28 1.06
CA THR A 138 20.63 -8.17 0.73
C THR A 138 19.98 -9.52 0.95
N VAL A 139 19.06 -9.57 1.91
CA VAL A 139 18.45 -10.76 2.48
C VAL A 139 16.97 -10.79 2.11
N ALA A 140 16.44 -11.95 1.75
CA ALA A 140 15.03 -12.14 1.46
C ALA A 140 14.18 -12.03 2.74
N CYS A 141 13.10 -11.26 2.68
CA CYS A 141 12.08 -11.20 3.74
C CYS A 141 10.71 -11.08 3.08
N ASP A 142 9.86 -12.09 3.27
CA ASP A 142 8.51 -12.12 2.72
C ASP A 142 7.57 -11.29 3.62
N MET A 143 7.15 -10.13 3.14
CA MET A 143 6.43 -9.13 3.94
C MET A 143 4.92 -9.21 3.72
N ASP A 144 4.12 -9.32 4.79
CA ASP A 144 2.67 -9.18 4.69
C ASP A 144 2.28 -7.70 4.63
N LEU A 145 1.95 -7.25 3.41
CA LEU A 145 1.51 -5.89 3.15
C LEU A 145 -0.02 -5.73 3.22
N SER A 146 -0.77 -6.70 3.76
CA SER A 146 -2.23 -6.67 3.88
C SER A 146 -2.73 -5.46 4.68
N LYS A 147 -2.14 -5.19 5.86
CA LYS A 147 -2.47 -4.05 6.74
C LYS A 147 -1.78 -2.74 6.34
N TYR A 148 -1.04 -2.67 5.23
CA TYR A 148 -0.24 -1.50 4.85
C TYR A 148 -1.04 -0.18 4.82
N PRO A 149 -0.55 0.94 5.40
CA PRO A 149 0.74 1.16 6.08
C PRO A 149 0.71 0.99 7.62
N MET A 150 -0.23 0.20 8.15
CA MET A 150 -0.33 -0.18 9.58
C MET A 150 0.22 -1.59 9.83
N ASP A 151 1.13 -2.02 8.96
CA ASP A 151 1.77 -3.32 8.95
C ASP A 151 2.92 -3.43 9.96
N GLU A 152 3.10 -4.65 10.47
CA GLU A 152 4.28 -5.12 11.19
C GLU A 152 4.84 -6.31 10.42
N GLN A 153 6.16 -6.35 10.26
CA GLN A 153 6.87 -7.38 9.51
C GLN A 153 7.78 -8.16 10.44
N GLU A 154 7.92 -9.47 10.22
CA GLU A 154 8.97 -10.28 10.83
C GLU A 154 9.98 -10.65 9.75
N CYS A 155 11.24 -10.23 9.92
CA CYS A 155 12.33 -10.61 9.04
C CYS A 155 13.35 -11.45 9.82
N MET A 156 13.99 -12.38 9.11
CA MET A 156 15.00 -13.28 9.66
C MET A 156 16.34 -13.12 8.93
N LEU A 157 17.45 -13.33 9.65
CA LEU A 157 18.79 -13.56 9.10
C LEU A 157 19.23 -14.96 9.50
N ASP A 158 19.36 -15.85 8.51
CA ASP A 158 19.70 -17.25 8.73
C ASP A 158 21.19 -17.49 8.44
N LEU A 159 21.92 -18.06 9.41
CA LEU A 159 23.29 -18.57 9.26
C LEU A 159 23.32 -20.09 9.36
N GLU A 160 24.05 -20.75 8.47
CA GLU A 160 24.21 -22.22 8.41
C GLU A 160 25.60 -22.57 7.86
N SER A 161 25.99 -23.85 7.90
CA SER A 161 27.20 -24.37 7.23
C SER A 161 26.83 -24.81 5.82
N TYR A 162 27.67 -24.49 4.84
CA TYR A 162 27.41 -24.88 3.46
C TYR A 162 27.61 -26.38 3.18
N GLY A 163 28.58 -27.01 3.85
CA GLY A 163 29.00 -28.40 3.57
C GLY A 163 29.30 -29.27 4.79
N TYR A 164 29.42 -28.71 6.00
CA TYR A 164 29.63 -29.47 7.24
C TYR A 164 28.30 -29.71 7.98
N SER A 165 27.92 -30.97 8.13
CA SER A 165 26.76 -31.34 8.94
C SER A 165 27.04 -31.19 10.45
N SER A 166 26.03 -31.42 11.28
CA SER A 166 26.15 -31.49 12.74
C SER A 166 27.15 -32.54 13.26
N GLU A 167 27.57 -33.50 12.43
CA GLU A 167 28.64 -34.45 12.77
C GLU A 167 30.04 -33.82 12.69
N ASP A 168 30.17 -32.70 11.96
CA ASP A 168 31.44 -32.00 11.70
C ASP A 168 31.56 -30.64 12.38
N ILE A 169 30.48 -29.85 12.41
CA ILE A 169 30.42 -28.54 13.06
C ILE A 169 29.11 -28.40 13.84
N VAL A 170 29.21 -27.88 15.07
CA VAL A 170 28.06 -27.41 15.84
C VAL A 170 28.18 -25.90 16.03
N TYR A 171 27.30 -25.15 15.36
CA TYR A 171 27.13 -23.73 15.64
C TYR A 171 26.26 -23.51 16.88
N HIS A 172 26.60 -22.48 17.63
CA HIS A 172 25.77 -21.94 18.71
C HIS A 172 25.97 -20.43 18.83
N TRP A 173 24.99 -19.73 19.39
CA TRP A 173 25.16 -18.32 19.73
C TRP A 173 26.22 -18.16 20.83
N SER A 174 27.00 -17.07 20.76
CA SER A 174 27.91 -16.66 21.81
C SER A 174 27.13 -16.28 23.08
N GLU A 175 27.69 -16.56 24.26
CA GLU A 175 27.09 -16.19 25.55
C GLU A 175 26.82 -14.68 25.67
N ASN A 176 27.63 -13.86 25.00
CA ASN A 176 27.52 -12.39 25.00
C ASN A 176 26.66 -11.84 23.84
N GLN A 177 25.94 -12.69 23.09
CA GLN A 177 25.19 -12.25 21.90
C GLN A 177 24.15 -11.16 22.22
N GLU A 178 23.45 -11.29 23.35
CA GLU A 178 22.45 -10.33 23.82
C GLU A 178 23.03 -8.95 24.19
N GLU A 179 24.35 -8.81 24.35
CA GLU A 179 25.02 -7.53 24.61
C GLU A 179 25.64 -6.91 23.35
N ILE A 180 26.02 -7.75 22.37
CA ILE A 180 26.80 -7.37 21.18
C ILE A 180 25.92 -7.07 19.96
N HIS A 181 24.68 -7.58 19.93
CA HIS A 181 23.71 -7.47 18.83
C HIS A 181 23.57 -6.09 18.13
N GLY A 182 23.71 -4.97 18.85
CA GLY A 182 23.70 -3.61 18.29
C GLY A 182 22.32 -3.05 17.88
N LEU A 183 21.29 -3.88 17.81
CA LEU A 183 19.95 -3.52 17.30
C LEU A 183 19.32 -2.31 18.03
N ASP A 184 19.51 -2.19 19.35
CA ASP A 184 18.95 -1.12 20.18
C ASP A 184 19.47 0.28 19.82
N LYS A 185 20.63 0.36 19.15
CA LYS A 185 21.26 1.62 18.75
C LYS A 185 20.80 2.09 17.37
N LEU A 186 20.07 1.25 16.62
CA LEU A 186 19.69 1.51 15.24
C LEU A 186 18.51 2.48 15.15
N GLN A 187 18.64 3.51 14.32
CA GLN A 187 17.55 4.41 13.96
C GLN A 187 17.21 4.27 12.47
N LEU A 188 16.07 3.62 12.21
CA LEU A 188 15.51 3.43 10.89
C LEU A 188 14.63 4.62 10.47
N ALA A 189 14.72 5.03 9.21
CA ALA A 189 13.98 6.21 8.72
C ALA A 189 12.46 5.99 8.58
N GLN A 190 12.03 4.77 8.24
CA GLN A 190 10.63 4.43 7.94
C GLN A 190 10.01 3.40 8.89
N PHE A 191 10.84 2.72 9.70
CA PHE A 191 10.44 1.62 10.56
C PHE A 191 10.99 1.81 11.98
N THR A 192 10.57 0.96 12.90
CA THR A 192 11.11 0.87 14.25
C THR A 192 11.20 -0.61 14.61
N ILE A 193 12.34 -1.04 15.15
CA ILE A 193 12.50 -2.41 15.65
C ILE A 193 11.74 -2.51 16.97
N THR A 194 10.78 -3.44 17.06
CA THR A 194 9.92 -3.58 18.26
C THR A 194 10.32 -4.73 19.15
N ASN A 195 10.88 -5.80 18.57
CA ASN A 195 11.34 -6.99 19.28
C ASN A 195 12.37 -7.72 18.41
N TYR A 196 13.24 -8.52 19.01
CA TYR A 196 14.16 -9.43 18.34
C TYR A 196 14.38 -10.70 19.17
N GLN A 197 14.79 -11.78 18.53
CA GLN A 197 15.10 -13.05 19.19
C GLN A 197 16.18 -13.80 18.41
N PHE A 198 17.08 -14.46 19.16
CA PHE A 198 18.12 -15.33 18.63
C PHE A 198 17.69 -16.79 18.84
N THR A 199 17.49 -17.52 17.75
CA THR A 199 17.02 -18.91 17.76
C THR A 199 18.07 -19.84 17.15
N THR A 200 18.01 -21.12 17.51
CA THR A 200 18.82 -22.18 16.89
C THR A 200 17.89 -23.34 16.53
N GLU A 201 17.86 -23.68 15.24
CA GLU A 201 16.99 -24.72 14.68
C GLU A 201 17.83 -25.82 14.01
N MET A 202 17.35 -27.07 14.06
CA MET A 202 18.02 -28.20 13.42
C MET A 202 17.33 -28.55 12.09
N MET A 203 17.96 -28.16 10.99
CA MET A 203 17.47 -28.39 9.63
C MET A 203 17.79 -29.81 9.18
N ASN A 204 16.78 -30.54 8.69
CA ASN A 204 16.90 -31.94 8.31
C ASN A 204 16.86 -32.11 6.79
N PHE A 205 18.02 -32.27 6.16
CA PHE A 205 18.16 -32.48 4.72
C PHE A 205 18.31 -33.96 4.40
N LYS A 206 17.30 -34.54 3.73
CA LYS A 206 17.19 -35.99 3.44
C LYS A 206 18.43 -36.64 2.79
N SER A 207 19.24 -35.86 2.09
CA SER A 207 20.44 -36.35 1.37
C SER A 207 21.77 -35.91 1.98
N ALA A 208 21.77 -34.99 2.95
CA ALA A 208 22.98 -34.34 3.47
C ALA A 208 23.16 -34.44 4.99
N GLY A 209 22.10 -34.81 5.74
CA GLY A 209 22.14 -34.93 7.20
C GLY A 209 21.42 -33.79 7.92
N GLN A 210 21.79 -33.55 9.18
CA GLN A 210 21.24 -32.49 10.01
C GLN A 210 22.22 -31.31 10.06
N PHE A 211 21.71 -30.08 9.98
CA PHE A 211 22.51 -28.85 9.98
C PHE A 211 21.97 -27.88 11.03
N PRO A 212 22.80 -27.37 11.96
CA PRO A 212 22.38 -26.34 12.90
C PRO A 212 22.29 -24.99 12.17
N ARG A 213 21.09 -24.41 12.16
CA ARG A 213 20.81 -23.06 11.67
C ARG A 213 20.66 -22.11 12.83
N LEU A 214 21.28 -20.94 12.74
CA LEU A 214 21.14 -19.86 13.69
C LEU A 214 20.38 -18.73 13.02
N SER A 215 19.26 -18.32 13.61
CA SER A 215 18.38 -17.30 13.03
C SER A 215 18.24 -16.12 13.98
N LEU A 216 18.54 -14.92 13.49
CA LEU A 216 18.15 -13.65 14.12
C LEU A 216 16.80 -13.25 13.54
N HIS A 217 15.73 -13.35 14.31
CA HIS A 217 14.43 -12.79 13.95
C HIS A 217 14.31 -11.38 14.55
N PHE A 218 13.73 -10.45 13.80
CA PHE A 218 13.43 -9.11 14.30
C PHE A 218 12.14 -8.57 13.69
N HIS A 219 11.37 -7.87 14.51
CA HIS A 219 10.08 -7.29 14.14
C HIS A 219 10.24 -5.82 13.77
N LEU A 220 9.80 -5.47 12.56
CA LEU A 220 9.79 -4.12 12.02
C LEU A 220 8.37 -3.56 12.02
N ARG A 221 8.12 -2.50 12.80
CA ARG A 221 6.86 -1.75 12.78
C ARG A 221 7.00 -0.49 11.92
N ARG A 222 6.10 -0.30 10.95
CA ARG A 222 6.13 0.87 10.06
C ARG A 222 5.71 2.16 10.77
N ASN A 223 6.43 3.26 10.51
CA ASN A 223 6.01 4.59 10.94
C ASN A 223 4.89 5.13 10.03
N ARG A 224 3.64 4.92 10.44
CA ARG A 224 2.43 5.32 9.71
C ARG A 224 2.22 6.84 9.52
N GLY A 225 2.95 7.70 10.24
CA GLY A 225 2.67 9.14 10.32
C GLY A 225 2.72 9.87 8.97
N VAL A 226 3.74 9.59 8.16
CA VAL A 226 3.93 10.21 6.83
C VAL A 226 2.78 9.82 5.88
N TYR A 227 2.41 8.54 5.86
CA TYR A 227 1.34 8.03 5.00
C TYR A 227 -0.05 8.57 5.37
N ILE A 228 -0.31 8.82 6.66
CA ILE A 228 -1.54 9.49 7.11
C ILE A 228 -1.62 10.90 6.49
N ILE A 229 -0.53 11.68 6.55
CA ILE A 229 -0.50 13.06 6.04
C ILE A 229 -0.50 13.10 4.50
N GLN A 230 0.18 12.17 3.82
CA GLN A 230 0.33 12.19 2.36
C GLN A 230 -0.80 11.47 1.60
N SER A 231 -1.48 10.49 2.19
CA SER A 231 -2.50 9.68 1.50
C SER A 231 -3.89 9.79 2.11
N TYR A 232 -4.02 9.63 3.44
CA TYR A 232 -5.33 9.64 4.10
C TYR A 232 -5.93 11.05 4.18
N VAL A 233 -5.17 12.04 4.64
CA VAL A 233 -5.66 13.44 4.78
C VAL A 233 -6.11 14.02 3.43
N PRO A 234 -5.35 13.93 2.31
CA PRO A 234 -5.80 14.41 1.01
C PRO A 234 -7.04 13.67 0.50
N SER A 235 -7.17 12.37 0.77
CA SER A 235 -8.38 11.60 0.40
C SER A 235 -9.63 12.08 1.15
N ILE A 236 -9.50 12.34 2.45
CA ILE A 236 -10.59 12.92 3.27
C ILE A 236 -10.99 14.29 2.74
N LEU A 237 -10.01 15.14 2.41
CA LEU A 237 -10.25 16.47 1.85
C LEU A 237 -10.92 16.39 0.46
N LEU A 238 -10.55 15.44 -0.40
CA LEU A 238 -11.20 15.19 -1.69
C LEU A 238 -12.67 14.78 -1.52
N VAL A 239 -12.95 13.87 -0.58
CA VAL A 239 -14.34 13.49 -0.23
C VAL A 239 -15.12 14.71 0.29
N ALA A 240 -14.55 15.49 1.21
CA ALA A 240 -15.18 16.70 1.73
C ALA A 240 -15.43 17.77 0.64
N MET A 241 -14.49 17.95 -0.30
CA MET A 241 -14.67 18.85 -1.44
C MET A 241 -15.80 18.38 -2.36
N SER A 242 -16.02 17.07 -2.54
CA SER A 242 -17.14 16.56 -3.34
C SER A 242 -18.50 17.01 -2.78
N TRP A 243 -18.63 17.16 -1.45
CA TRP A 243 -19.86 17.61 -0.79
C TRP A 243 -20.19 19.09 -1.00
N VAL A 244 -19.22 19.91 -1.46
CA VAL A 244 -19.46 21.32 -1.81
C VAL A 244 -20.48 21.42 -2.97
N SER A 245 -20.57 20.39 -3.81
CA SER A 245 -21.62 20.30 -4.85
C SER A 245 -23.04 20.44 -4.30
N PHE A 246 -23.33 19.90 -3.10
CA PHE A 246 -24.66 19.96 -2.46
C PHE A 246 -25.04 21.37 -1.98
N TRP A 247 -24.09 22.32 -1.96
CA TRP A 247 -24.31 23.72 -1.55
C TRP A 247 -24.43 24.67 -2.74
N ILE A 248 -23.81 24.34 -3.87
CA ILE A 248 -23.94 25.08 -5.13
C ILE A 248 -25.37 24.90 -5.67
N SER A 249 -26.02 25.94 -6.19
CA SER A 249 -27.38 25.79 -6.72
C SER A 249 -27.45 24.83 -7.92
N GLN A 250 -28.51 24.02 -8.00
CA GLN A 250 -28.82 23.12 -9.14
C GLN A 250 -28.80 23.82 -10.52
N SER A 251 -29.00 25.14 -10.57
CA SER A 251 -28.90 25.97 -11.77
C SER A 251 -27.47 26.17 -12.29
N ALA A 252 -26.44 26.00 -11.46
CA ALA A 252 -25.03 26.19 -11.80
C ALA A 252 -24.39 24.87 -12.31
N VAL A 253 -25.05 24.27 -13.32
CA VAL A 253 -24.65 23.01 -13.98
C VAL A 253 -23.14 22.92 -14.28
N PRO A 254 -22.47 23.93 -14.89
CA PRO A 254 -21.05 23.81 -15.21
C PRO A 254 -20.15 23.67 -13.98
N ALA A 255 -20.51 24.33 -12.87
CA ALA A 255 -19.72 24.30 -11.63
C ALA A 255 -19.83 22.93 -10.93
N ARG A 256 -21.04 22.38 -10.78
CA ARG A 256 -21.24 21.04 -10.18
C ARG A 256 -20.58 19.95 -11.04
N VAL A 257 -20.75 19.96 -12.37
CA VAL A 257 -20.13 18.98 -13.28
C VAL A 257 -18.60 19.06 -13.22
N SER A 258 -18.04 20.26 -13.32
CA SER A 258 -16.58 20.45 -13.29
C SER A 258 -15.97 19.97 -11.97
N LEU A 259 -16.57 20.32 -10.83
CA LEU A 259 -16.11 19.90 -9.51
C LEU A 259 -16.21 18.38 -9.33
N GLY A 260 -17.31 17.76 -9.77
CA GLY A 260 -17.49 16.31 -9.70
C GLY A 260 -16.50 15.52 -10.57
N ILE A 261 -16.29 15.94 -11.81
CA ILE A 261 -15.29 15.30 -12.70
C ILE A 261 -13.88 15.49 -12.16
N THR A 262 -13.54 16.71 -11.71
CA THR A 262 -12.20 17.02 -11.17
C THR A 262 -11.93 16.20 -9.90
N THR A 263 -12.88 16.10 -8.96
CA THR A 263 -12.67 15.31 -7.73
C THR A 263 -12.50 13.81 -8.02
N VAL A 264 -13.27 13.22 -8.95
CA VAL A 264 -13.07 11.82 -9.40
C VAL A 264 -11.68 11.64 -10.04
N LEU A 265 -11.28 12.56 -10.92
CA LEU A 265 -9.97 12.52 -11.57
C LEU A 265 -8.83 12.62 -10.55
N THR A 266 -8.86 13.60 -9.65
CA THR A 266 -7.83 13.78 -8.62
C THR A 266 -7.77 12.60 -7.66
N MET A 267 -8.90 12.01 -7.29
CA MET A 267 -8.96 10.77 -6.49
C MET A 267 -8.30 9.60 -7.21
N THR A 268 -8.56 9.44 -8.52
CA THR A 268 -7.94 8.41 -9.36
C THR A 268 -6.42 8.60 -9.45
N THR A 269 -5.97 9.84 -9.66
CA THR A 269 -4.54 10.18 -9.71
C THR A 269 -3.83 9.90 -8.38
N LEU A 270 -4.46 10.23 -7.24
CA LEU A 270 -3.91 9.94 -5.91
C LEU A 270 -3.76 8.43 -5.67
N MET A 271 -4.79 7.65 -6.02
CA MET A 271 -4.79 6.19 -5.92
C MET A 271 -3.71 5.54 -6.79
N VAL A 272 -3.51 6.00 -8.03
CA VAL A 272 -2.45 5.51 -8.93
C VAL A 272 -1.06 5.89 -8.41
N SER A 273 -0.89 7.12 -7.93
CA SER A 273 0.37 7.61 -7.35
C SER A 273 0.80 6.74 -6.15
N ALA A 274 -0.10 6.55 -5.17
CA ALA A 274 0.17 5.75 -3.97
C ALA A 274 0.42 4.26 -4.26
N ARG A 275 -0.04 3.73 -5.40
CA ARG A 275 0.25 2.36 -5.85
C ARG A 275 1.59 2.20 -6.57
N SER A 276 2.16 3.28 -7.08
CA SER A 276 3.39 3.22 -7.89
C SER A 276 4.63 2.85 -7.09
N SER A 277 4.62 3.08 -5.77
CA SER A 277 5.69 2.75 -4.83
C SER A 277 5.60 1.35 -4.22
N LEU A 278 4.67 0.49 -4.68
CA LEU A 278 4.37 -0.81 -4.07
C LEU A 278 4.36 -1.95 -5.11
N PRO A 279 4.63 -3.20 -4.70
CA PRO A 279 4.63 -4.36 -5.59
C PRO A 279 3.27 -4.58 -6.26
N ARG A 280 3.25 -4.56 -7.60
CA ARG A 280 2.04 -4.75 -8.44
C ARG A 280 1.30 -6.08 -8.22
N ALA A 281 1.99 -7.10 -7.72
CA ALA A 281 1.45 -8.44 -7.50
C ALA A 281 0.92 -8.68 -6.07
N SER A 282 1.05 -7.69 -5.17
CA SER A 282 0.61 -7.87 -3.77
C SER A 282 -0.91 -7.82 -3.61
N ALA A 283 -1.40 -8.53 -2.60
CA ALA A 283 -2.82 -8.62 -2.26
C ALA A 283 -3.43 -7.24 -1.92
N ILE A 284 -4.77 -7.17 -1.90
CA ILE A 284 -5.54 -5.97 -1.58
C ILE A 284 -5.10 -5.41 -0.21
N LYS A 285 -4.60 -4.18 -0.20
CA LYS A 285 -4.08 -3.51 1.00
C LYS A 285 -5.18 -2.75 1.73
N ALA A 286 -4.99 -2.52 3.03
CA ALA A 286 -5.82 -1.60 3.81
C ALA A 286 -5.96 -0.23 3.12
N LEU A 287 -4.85 0.35 2.63
CA LEU A 287 -4.85 1.61 1.90
C LEU A 287 -5.68 1.56 0.60
N ASP A 288 -5.67 0.44 -0.13
CA ASP A 288 -6.48 0.26 -1.33
C ASP A 288 -7.98 0.23 -1.03
N VAL A 289 -8.37 -0.44 0.06
CA VAL A 289 -9.76 -0.45 0.55
C VAL A 289 -10.19 0.96 0.94
N TYR A 290 -9.32 1.74 1.59
CA TYR A 290 -9.60 3.13 1.94
C TYR A 290 -9.82 4.02 0.71
N PHE A 291 -8.95 3.90 -0.31
CA PHE A 291 -9.15 4.62 -1.56
C PHE A 291 -10.45 4.22 -2.26
N TRP A 292 -10.82 2.94 -2.27
CA TRP A 292 -12.09 2.49 -2.82
C TRP A 292 -13.31 3.06 -2.06
N ILE A 293 -13.27 3.10 -0.73
CA ILE A 293 -14.29 3.76 0.09
C ILE A 293 -14.44 5.22 -0.33
N CYS A 294 -13.35 5.99 -0.30
CA CYS A 294 -13.35 7.40 -0.70
C CYS A 294 -13.84 7.60 -2.15
N TYR A 295 -13.43 6.73 -3.08
CA TYR A 295 -13.86 6.77 -4.48
C TYR A 295 -15.37 6.56 -4.62
N VAL A 296 -15.96 5.61 -3.88
CA VAL A 296 -17.42 5.39 -3.88
C VAL A 296 -18.16 6.62 -3.35
N PHE A 297 -17.66 7.28 -2.29
CA PHE A 297 -18.29 8.52 -1.79
C PHE A 297 -18.23 9.68 -2.78
N VAL A 298 -17.08 9.90 -3.44
CA VAL A 298 -16.92 10.94 -4.48
C VAL A 298 -17.80 10.64 -5.69
N PHE A 299 -17.84 9.38 -6.15
CA PHE A 299 -18.70 8.97 -7.26
C PHE A 299 -20.19 9.08 -6.91
N ALA A 300 -20.58 8.73 -5.68
CA ALA A 300 -21.95 8.88 -5.20
C ALA A 300 -22.41 10.35 -5.17
N ALA A 301 -21.52 11.31 -4.88
CA ALA A 301 -21.84 12.74 -4.98
C ALA A 301 -22.09 13.19 -6.44
N LEU A 302 -21.36 12.63 -7.41
CA LEU A 302 -21.61 12.87 -8.84
C LEU A 302 -22.93 12.23 -9.32
N VAL A 303 -23.28 11.05 -8.80
CA VAL A 303 -24.57 10.38 -9.08
C VAL A 303 -25.75 11.12 -8.44
N GLU A 304 -25.58 11.62 -7.20
CA GLU A 304 -26.55 12.49 -6.53
C GLU A 304 -26.88 13.69 -7.42
N TYR A 305 -25.86 14.42 -7.89
CA TYR A 305 -26.06 15.58 -8.75
C TYR A 305 -26.79 15.21 -10.05
N ALA A 306 -26.44 14.10 -10.70
CA ALA A 306 -27.13 13.64 -11.91
C ALA A 306 -28.62 13.34 -11.65
N PHE A 307 -28.93 12.75 -10.49
CA PHE A 307 -30.31 12.46 -10.06
C PHE A 307 -31.09 13.73 -9.68
N ALA A 308 -30.48 14.66 -8.92
CA ALA A 308 -31.07 15.94 -8.58
C ALA A 308 -31.37 16.77 -9.84
N HIS A 309 -30.42 16.85 -10.78
CA HIS A 309 -30.62 17.53 -12.07
C HIS A 309 -31.74 16.88 -12.89
N PHE A 310 -31.80 15.55 -12.98
CA PHE A 310 -32.89 14.86 -13.68
C PHE A 310 -34.26 15.16 -13.08
N ASN A 311 -34.38 15.14 -11.74
CA ASN A 311 -35.63 15.45 -11.04
C ASN A 311 -36.03 16.91 -11.18
N ALA A 312 -35.08 17.84 -11.08
CA ALA A 312 -35.27 19.26 -11.34
C ALA A 312 -35.85 19.52 -12.74
N ASP A 313 -35.25 18.90 -13.75
CA ASP A 313 -35.61 19.09 -15.14
C ASP A 313 -36.96 18.43 -15.49
N TYR A 314 -37.25 17.28 -14.87
CA TYR A 314 -38.58 16.65 -14.88
C TYR A 314 -39.65 17.56 -14.26
N MET A 315 -39.37 18.15 -13.10
CA MET A 315 -40.27 19.06 -12.40
C MET A 315 -40.47 20.39 -13.14
N LYS A 316 -39.44 20.91 -13.80
CA LYS A 316 -39.53 22.06 -14.70
C LYS A 316 -40.44 21.76 -15.90
N LYS A 317 -40.30 20.58 -16.52
CA LYS A 317 -41.18 20.10 -17.61
C LYS A 317 -42.63 19.92 -17.14
N GLN A 318 -42.86 19.38 -15.93
CA GLN A 318 -44.19 19.29 -15.30
C GLN A 318 -44.81 20.68 -15.05
N LYS A 319 -44.09 21.59 -14.38
CA LYS A 319 -44.53 22.97 -14.11
C LYS A 319 -44.87 23.73 -15.41
N ASN A 320 -44.07 23.56 -16.47
CA ASN A 320 -44.33 24.16 -17.78
C ASN A 320 -45.60 23.58 -18.46
N LYS A 321 -45.84 22.26 -18.40
CA LYS A 321 -47.07 21.65 -18.92
C LYS A 321 -48.33 22.14 -18.18
N ILE A 322 -48.23 22.36 -16.86
CA ILE A 322 -49.34 22.91 -16.05
C ILE A 322 -49.58 24.39 -16.39
N LYS A 323 -48.52 25.19 -16.54
CA LYS A 323 -48.63 26.60 -16.97
C LYS A 323 -49.26 26.72 -18.36
N ALA A 324 -48.82 25.92 -19.33
CA ALA A 324 -49.41 25.88 -20.67
C ALA A 324 -50.90 25.51 -20.63
N ARG A 325 -51.29 24.48 -19.85
CA ARG A 325 -52.70 24.13 -19.63
C ARG A 325 -53.52 25.26 -19.01
N ARG A 326 -52.98 25.97 -18.01
CA ARG A 326 -53.65 27.15 -17.42
C ARG A 326 -53.81 28.29 -18.43
N GLN A 327 -52.78 28.60 -19.21
CA GLN A 327 -52.85 29.63 -20.25
C GLN A 327 -53.86 29.27 -21.34
N SER A 328 -53.90 28.02 -21.82
CA SER A 328 -54.93 27.57 -22.77
C SER A 328 -56.33 27.63 -22.16
N ALA A 329 -56.50 27.33 -20.87
CA ALA A 329 -57.78 27.46 -20.18
C ALA A 329 -58.22 28.94 -20.05
N GLU A 330 -57.31 29.85 -19.66
CA GLU A 330 -57.60 31.30 -19.60
C GLU A 330 -57.94 31.88 -20.97
N ILE A 331 -57.23 31.47 -22.03
CA ILE A 331 -57.53 31.89 -23.41
C ILE A 331 -58.90 31.37 -23.83
N ASN A 332 -59.23 30.10 -23.56
CA ASN A 332 -60.55 29.55 -23.87
C ASN A 332 -61.68 30.26 -23.10
N VAL A 333 -61.48 30.60 -21.82
CA VAL A 333 -62.45 31.38 -21.03
C VAL A 333 -62.62 32.79 -21.59
N LYS A 334 -61.53 33.50 -21.92
CA LYS A 334 -61.60 34.82 -22.55
C LYS A 334 -62.32 34.79 -23.90
N ASN A 335 -62.02 33.79 -24.74
CA ASN A 335 -62.69 33.61 -26.03
C ASN A 335 -64.19 33.30 -25.86
N ALA A 336 -64.56 32.47 -24.87
CA ALA A 336 -65.95 32.19 -24.56
C ALA A 336 -66.72 33.44 -24.07
N ILE A 337 -66.10 34.28 -23.24
CA ILE A 337 -66.68 35.55 -22.79
C ILE A 337 -66.90 36.52 -23.96
N VAL A 338 -65.92 36.62 -24.88
CA VAL A 338 -66.04 37.46 -26.09
C VAL A 338 -67.14 36.97 -27.04
N LEU A 339 -67.26 35.65 -27.25
CA LEU A 339 -68.35 35.08 -28.04
C LEU A 339 -69.72 35.33 -27.38
N PHE A 340 -69.80 35.24 -26.06
CA PHE A 340 -71.03 35.48 -25.31
C PHE A 340 -71.47 36.96 -25.37
N SER A 341 -70.53 37.91 -25.25
CA SER A 341 -70.85 39.34 -25.37
C SER A 341 -71.19 39.76 -26.80
N LEU A 342 -70.54 39.20 -27.83
CA LEU A 342 -70.93 39.39 -29.23
C LEU A 342 -72.34 38.85 -29.52
N SER A 343 -72.69 37.68 -28.95
CA SER A 343 -74.03 37.09 -29.08
C SER A 343 -75.12 37.93 -28.40
N ILE A 344 -74.81 38.60 -27.26
CA ILE A 344 -75.75 39.51 -26.58
C ILE A 344 -75.88 40.84 -27.34
N ALA A 345 -74.81 41.31 -27.99
CA ALA A 345 -74.82 42.54 -28.79
C ALA A 345 -75.55 42.40 -30.15
N GLY A 346 -76.07 41.22 -30.50
CA GLY A 346 -76.80 40.98 -31.74
C GLY A 346 -75.92 41.00 -33.01
N VAL A 347 -74.60 40.87 -32.86
CA VAL A 347 -73.66 40.93 -33.98
C VAL A 347 -73.39 39.51 -34.51
N ASN A 348 -74.16 39.11 -35.53
CA ASN A 348 -73.83 37.95 -36.35
C ASN A 348 -72.64 38.30 -37.26
N GLN A 349 -71.45 37.79 -36.96
CA GLN A 349 -70.31 37.95 -37.86
C GLN A 349 -69.55 36.64 -38.05
N GLU A 350 -69.51 36.16 -39.30
CA GLU A 350 -68.46 35.28 -39.77
C GLU A 350 -67.12 36.00 -39.63
N LEU A 351 -66.26 35.54 -38.72
CA LEU A 351 -64.89 36.03 -38.60
C LEU A 351 -63.90 34.98 -39.10
N ALA A 352 -63.56 35.08 -40.38
CA ALA A 352 -62.55 34.23 -41.00
C ALA A 352 -61.17 34.51 -40.41
N ILE A 353 -60.53 33.49 -39.82
CA ILE A 353 -59.10 33.52 -39.51
C ILE A 353 -58.34 33.08 -40.76
N SER A 354 -57.92 34.05 -41.56
CA SER A 354 -57.02 33.85 -42.70
C SER A 354 -55.57 33.82 -42.23
N ASN A 355 -54.81 32.79 -42.61
CA ASN A 355 -53.36 32.94 -42.80
C ASN A 355 -52.83 31.96 -43.87
N ARG A 356 -51.81 32.41 -44.63
CA ARG A 356 -51.52 31.93 -45.99
C ARG A 356 -50.67 30.65 -46.10
N GLN A 357 -51.06 29.81 -47.08
CA GLN A 357 -50.25 29.03 -48.06
C GLN A 357 -48.73 28.87 -47.80
N HIS A 358 -48.16 27.65 -47.79
CA HIS A 358 -47.81 26.79 -48.95
C HIS A 358 -47.31 25.41 -48.41
N ARG A 359 -47.14 24.26 -49.11
CA ARG A 359 -47.36 23.81 -50.50
C ARG A 359 -47.28 22.24 -50.58
N ILE A 360 -48.33 21.51 -50.99
CA ILE A 360 -48.24 20.07 -51.38
C ILE A 360 -49.26 19.76 -52.51
N PRO A 361 -48.88 19.08 -53.62
CA PRO A 361 -49.81 18.67 -54.68
C PRO A 361 -50.25 17.19 -54.60
N ARG A 362 -51.58 16.99 -54.64
CA ARG A 362 -52.38 15.91 -55.29
C ARG A 362 -51.89 14.45 -55.30
N SER A 363 -52.74 13.57 -54.75
CA SER A 363 -53.61 12.68 -55.55
C SER A 363 -54.79 12.10 -54.73
N LEU A 364 -55.84 11.64 -55.41
CA LEU A 364 -57.15 11.10 -54.94
C LEU A 364 -57.32 9.65 -55.48
N PRO A 365 -58.43 8.89 -55.26
CA PRO A 365 -59.64 9.08 -54.42
C PRO A 365 -60.09 7.83 -53.58
N GLY A 366 -61.17 7.98 -52.79
CA GLY A 366 -62.04 6.90 -52.29
C GLY A 366 -62.14 6.83 -50.75
N SER A 367 -63.30 6.67 -50.10
CA SER A 367 -64.70 6.51 -50.55
C SER A 367 -65.67 7.15 -49.53
N TYR A 368 -66.96 7.25 -49.87
CA TYR A 368 -68.04 7.81 -49.04
C TYR A 368 -68.52 6.84 -47.92
N GLY A 369 -69.13 7.40 -46.86
CA GLY A 369 -69.91 6.65 -45.85
C GLY A 369 -69.94 7.34 -44.47
N THR A 370 -70.71 8.42 -44.30
CA THR A 370 -71.96 8.48 -43.47
C THR A 370 -71.80 8.46 -41.95
N ILE A 371 -72.60 9.31 -41.30
CA ILE A 371 -72.64 9.58 -39.86
C ILE A 371 -73.66 8.66 -39.20
N GLU A 372 -73.31 8.05 -38.06
CA GLU A 372 -74.30 7.53 -37.09
C GLU A 372 -74.09 8.18 -35.72
N ILE A 373 -75.19 8.28 -34.97
CA ILE A 373 -75.33 9.12 -33.77
C ILE A 373 -75.19 8.25 -32.52
N GLU A 374 -74.28 8.61 -31.61
CA GLU A 374 -74.11 7.91 -30.32
C GLU A 374 -75.32 8.08 -29.39
N THR A 375 -75.78 6.98 -28.80
CA THR A 375 -76.75 6.97 -27.69
C THR A 375 -76.09 6.74 -26.33
N GLY A 376 -76.15 7.76 -25.47
CA GLY A 376 -76.42 7.61 -24.03
C GLY A 376 -75.32 7.06 -23.11
N GLU A 377 -74.91 5.80 -23.27
CA GLU A 377 -74.53 4.96 -22.10
C GLU A 377 -73.02 4.78 -21.87
N THR A 378 -72.17 5.05 -22.86
CA THR A 378 -70.71 4.81 -22.80
C THR A 378 -69.94 5.75 -21.88
N LYS A 379 -70.49 6.91 -21.51
CA LYS A 379 -69.77 7.93 -20.69
C LYS A 379 -69.56 7.52 -19.23
N GLN A 380 -70.45 6.74 -18.63
CA GLN A 380 -70.38 6.44 -17.20
C GLN A 380 -69.27 5.42 -16.87
N GLN A 381 -69.03 4.44 -17.74
CA GLN A 381 -67.95 3.46 -17.59
C GLN A 381 -66.54 4.02 -17.88
N GLN A 382 -66.42 5.09 -18.69
CA GLN A 382 -65.14 5.75 -18.91
C GLN A 382 -64.68 6.61 -17.72
N LEU A 383 -65.61 7.25 -16.99
CA LEU A 383 -65.26 8.04 -15.80
C LEU A 383 -64.60 7.19 -14.70
N MET A 384 -65.17 6.01 -14.39
CA MET A 384 -64.62 5.11 -13.35
C MET A 384 -63.26 4.49 -13.73
N LYS A 385 -62.94 4.36 -15.02
CA LYS A 385 -61.63 3.85 -15.48
C LYS A 385 -60.54 4.93 -15.50
N LEU A 386 -60.90 6.22 -15.51
CA LEU A 386 -59.91 7.31 -15.46
C LEU A 386 -59.33 7.48 -14.04
N ASP A 387 -60.15 7.30 -13.01
CA ASP A 387 -59.76 7.60 -11.63
C ASP A 387 -58.79 6.56 -11.03
N LYS A 388 -58.98 5.27 -11.37
CA LYS A 388 -58.12 4.18 -10.87
C LYS A 388 -56.66 4.24 -11.37
N LYS A 389 -56.36 5.07 -12.40
CA LYS A 389 -54.99 5.35 -12.88
C LYS A 389 -54.32 6.56 -12.19
N SER A 390 -55.03 7.32 -11.37
CA SER A 390 -54.43 8.40 -10.56
C SER A 390 -53.70 7.85 -9.33
N GLY A 391 -54.29 6.84 -8.66
CA GLY A 391 -53.81 6.29 -7.38
C GLY A 391 -52.47 5.54 -7.41
N LEU A 392 -52.00 5.05 -8.57
CA LEU A 392 -50.68 4.40 -8.66
C LEU A 392 -49.53 5.39 -8.95
N LYS A 393 -49.86 6.65 -9.29
CA LYS A 393 -48.88 7.73 -9.49
C LYS A 393 -48.69 8.63 -8.26
N SER A 394 -49.49 8.44 -7.21
CA SER A 394 -49.40 9.22 -5.97
C SER A 394 -48.35 8.70 -4.98
N LEU A 395 -47.86 7.46 -5.17
CA LEU A 395 -46.86 6.85 -4.27
C LEU A 395 -45.46 7.49 -4.44
N PHE A 396 -45.12 7.94 -5.65
CA PHE A 396 -43.93 8.77 -5.91
C PHE A 396 -44.34 10.24 -6.01
N LYS A 397 -44.53 10.89 -4.85
CA LYS A 397 -44.45 12.36 -4.81
C LYS A 397 -43.07 12.77 -5.34
N PRO A 398 -42.97 13.62 -6.37
CA PRO A 398 -41.68 14.05 -6.86
C PRO A 398 -40.99 14.87 -5.77
N ILE A 399 -39.88 14.34 -5.26
CA ILE A 399 -39.04 15.01 -4.27
C ILE A 399 -38.42 16.23 -4.95
N ASP A 400 -38.51 17.40 -4.30
CA ASP A 400 -37.93 18.62 -4.86
C ASP A 400 -36.40 18.51 -4.82
N ALA A 401 -35.70 18.99 -5.86
CA ALA A 401 -34.25 18.80 -5.96
C ALA A 401 -33.50 19.39 -4.75
N ASP A 402 -33.95 20.55 -4.27
CA ASP A 402 -33.42 21.20 -3.06
C ASP A 402 -33.61 20.33 -1.79
N THR A 403 -34.62 19.46 -1.74
CA THR A 403 -34.82 18.50 -0.64
C THR A 403 -33.79 17.36 -0.69
N ILE A 404 -33.38 16.94 -1.89
CA ILE A 404 -32.35 15.90 -2.09
C ILE A 404 -30.99 16.44 -1.58
N ASP A 405 -30.62 17.64 -2.01
CA ASP A 405 -29.41 18.34 -1.53
C ASP A 405 -29.41 18.47 0.02
N ILE A 406 -30.55 18.79 0.64
CA ILE A 406 -30.68 18.91 2.11
C ILE A 406 -30.40 17.58 2.82
N TYR A 407 -30.95 16.45 2.34
CA TYR A 407 -30.63 15.14 2.92
C TYR A 407 -29.18 14.74 2.67
N ALA A 408 -28.64 15.00 1.46
CA ALA A 408 -27.26 14.67 1.11
C ALA A 408 -26.24 15.35 2.06
N ARG A 409 -26.46 16.62 2.42
CA ARG A 409 -25.62 17.39 3.36
C ARG A 409 -25.47 16.74 4.74
N ALA A 410 -26.45 15.96 5.21
CA ALA A 410 -26.38 15.27 6.49
C ALA A 410 -25.94 13.80 6.35
N VAL A 411 -26.48 13.09 5.35
CA VAL A 411 -26.26 11.65 5.18
C VAL A 411 -24.83 11.34 4.73
N PHE A 412 -24.25 12.09 3.78
CA PHE A 412 -22.92 11.81 3.28
C PHE A 412 -21.83 11.97 4.37
N PRO A 413 -21.77 13.07 5.14
CA PRO A 413 -20.77 13.20 6.20
C PRO A 413 -20.96 12.19 7.34
N ALA A 414 -22.21 11.92 7.75
CA ALA A 414 -22.49 10.95 8.81
C ALA A 414 -22.10 9.52 8.41
N ALA A 415 -22.44 9.10 7.19
CA ALA A 415 -22.06 7.79 6.66
C ALA A 415 -20.53 7.68 6.49
N PHE A 416 -19.86 8.71 5.98
CA PHE A 416 -18.40 8.71 5.84
C PHE A 416 -17.70 8.64 7.19
N ALA A 417 -18.18 9.37 8.20
CA ALA A 417 -17.65 9.30 9.57
C ALA A 417 -17.81 7.89 10.17
N ALA A 418 -18.99 7.27 10.03
CA ALA A 418 -19.24 5.91 10.50
C ALA A 418 -18.32 4.88 9.82
N VAL A 419 -18.16 4.97 8.49
CA VAL A 419 -17.26 4.07 7.75
C VAL A 419 -15.79 4.30 8.12
N ASN A 420 -15.36 5.54 8.41
CA ASN A 420 -14.01 5.81 8.90
C ASN A 420 -13.78 5.14 10.26
N VAL A 421 -14.72 5.25 11.21
CA VAL A 421 -14.60 4.58 12.51
C VAL A 421 -14.46 3.06 12.34
N ILE A 422 -15.31 2.44 11.51
CA ILE A 422 -15.24 1.00 11.22
C ILE A 422 -13.89 0.63 10.59
N TYR A 423 -13.43 1.40 9.61
CA TYR A 423 -12.17 1.19 8.91
C TYR A 423 -10.96 1.25 9.88
N TRP A 424 -10.84 2.31 10.67
CA TRP A 424 -9.72 2.47 11.59
C TRP A 424 -9.72 1.40 12.68
N VAL A 425 -10.88 1.01 13.20
CA VAL A 425 -11.01 -0.10 14.16
C VAL A 425 -10.61 -1.44 13.54
N ALA A 426 -10.99 -1.71 12.28
CA ALA A 426 -10.68 -2.97 11.60
C ALA A 426 -9.21 -3.14 11.17
N TYR A 427 -8.48 -2.03 10.92
CA TYR A 427 -7.10 -2.07 10.41
C TYR A 427 -6.03 -1.60 11.40
N THR A 428 -6.39 -1.08 12.58
CA THR A 428 -5.44 -0.74 13.66
C THR A 428 -5.51 -1.61 14.90
N MET A 429 -6.52 -2.48 15.00
CA MET A 429 -6.49 -3.69 15.82
C MET A 429 -6.00 -4.87 14.96
#